data_AF-A0A4S4A2Q5-F1
#
_entry.id   AF-A0A4S4A2Q5-F1
#
_cell.length_a   1.000
_cell.length_b   1.000
_cell.length_c   1.000
_cell.angle_alpha   90.00
_cell.angle_beta   90.00
_cell.angle_gamma   90.00
#
_symmetry.space_group_name_H-M   'P 1'
#
loop_
_entity.id
_entity.type
_entity.pdbx_description
1 polymer ?
#
loop_
_entity_poly.entity_id
_entity_poly.type
_entity_poly.pdbx_seq_one_letter_code
_entity_poly.pdbx_strand_id
1 'polypeptide(L)'
;MNNKIVNVLLAKALFLFLLPYNLLAQNTDSLKIPPAPVPVVAPVKYPQVQFKGLFQARYLVGLTDNVDVNGLHHSDGNVTQNSFDIKRMRAQVRAKISERTEVVALVNLADFKSDPKNKVLENAYLKYTFNNYFAITVGQFRPWFGIEETYPVDIIKSMDFSNQYYEFGKNGWTSFQIGAALSGAVNIGTLPITYSFSVVNGNGRNQEMDKDNGKQYSTRIVMGLSKKNNVNFGLNAGLGEVFKKEVYAFGADITADFQLTDRLFFETQMEAKQAINHNLYFSLPADERTPYISNYQIRGFYFLPNLRYEIKYKKLSAIEFSCRYEYMDSNFRINSNVRQTLVPMLGFEFLKDYGARIQLGLQIDRFKHTIDDTTTHNNNLLLLQVQSRL
;
A
#
# COMPACT_ATOMS: atom_id res chain seq x y z
N MET A 1 -4.13 30.35 -25.72
CA MET A 1 -5.16 29.34 -26.06
C MET A 1 -5.73 28.79 -24.77
N ASN A 2 -7.05 28.77 -24.64
CA ASN A 2 -7.77 28.64 -23.35
C ASN A 2 -7.60 27.26 -22.67
N ASN A 3 -6.94 27.23 -21.50
CA ASN A 3 -6.79 26.04 -20.64
C ASN A 3 -8.14 25.42 -20.21
N LYS A 4 -9.24 26.18 -20.27
CA LYS A 4 -10.59 25.65 -20.02
C LYS A 4 -11.06 24.63 -21.08
N ILE A 5 -10.60 24.74 -22.33
CA ILE A 5 -11.04 23.84 -23.41
C ILE A 5 -10.33 22.49 -23.30
N VAL A 6 -9.05 22.49 -22.88
CA VAL A 6 -8.26 21.26 -22.66
C VAL A 6 -8.79 20.47 -21.46
N ASN A 7 -9.16 21.15 -20.36
CA ASN A 7 -9.69 20.48 -19.16
C ASN A 7 -11.09 19.87 -19.40
N VAL A 8 -11.94 20.51 -20.22
CA VAL A 8 -13.24 19.94 -20.61
C VAL A 8 -13.09 18.76 -21.57
N LEU A 9 -12.08 18.76 -22.45
CA LEU A 9 -11.79 17.65 -23.35
C LEU A 9 -11.20 16.43 -22.63
N LEU A 10 -10.31 16.62 -21.64
CA LEU A 10 -9.77 15.52 -20.84
C LEU A 10 -10.80 14.89 -19.88
N ALA A 11 -11.66 15.71 -19.26
CA ALA A 11 -12.77 15.20 -18.45
C ALA A 11 -13.78 14.40 -19.30
N LYS A 12 -14.05 14.86 -20.54
CA LYS A 12 -14.89 14.12 -21.49
C LYS A 12 -14.22 12.85 -22.03
N ALA A 13 -12.90 12.85 -22.21
CA ALA A 13 -12.16 11.65 -22.61
C ALA A 13 -12.15 10.57 -21.52
N LEU A 14 -12.07 10.96 -20.24
CA LEU A 14 -12.23 10.02 -19.11
C LEU A 14 -13.67 9.50 -18.98
N PHE A 15 -14.67 10.32 -19.31
CA PHE A 15 -16.09 9.93 -19.27
C PHE A 15 -16.50 9.04 -20.47
N LEU A 16 -15.85 9.19 -21.63
CA LEU A 16 -16.11 8.38 -22.82
C LEU A 16 -15.63 6.92 -22.69
N PHE A 17 -14.71 6.63 -21.77
CA PHE A 17 -14.31 5.26 -21.42
C PHE A 17 -15.24 4.58 -20.40
N LEU A 18 -16.24 5.29 -19.87
CA LEU A 18 -17.22 4.77 -18.91
C LEU A 18 -18.62 4.56 -19.51
N LEU A 19 -18.78 4.68 -20.83
CA LEU A 19 -20.01 4.28 -21.51
C LEU A 19 -20.01 2.75 -21.72
N PRO A 20 -20.88 1.98 -21.04
CA PRO A 20 -21.09 0.60 -21.43
C PRO A 20 -21.82 0.64 -22.77
N TYR A 21 -21.10 0.42 -23.86
CA TYR A 21 -21.74 -0.03 -25.10
C TYR A 21 -22.36 -1.39 -24.79
N ASN A 22 -23.69 -1.40 -24.68
CA ASN A 22 -24.49 -2.61 -24.72
C ASN A 22 -24.18 -3.34 -26.03
N LEU A 23 -23.30 -4.33 -25.98
CA LEU A 23 -23.19 -5.35 -27.00
C LEU A 23 -23.73 -6.64 -26.40
N LEU A 24 -24.93 -6.97 -26.88
CA LEU A 24 -25.51 -8.30 -26.85
C LEU A 24 -24.47 -9.30 -27.35
N ALA A 25 -24.14 -10.28 -26.50
CA ALA A 25 -23.66 -11.57 -26.94
C ALA A 25 -24.29 -12.64 -26.04
N GLN A 26 -25.52 -13.01 -26.39
CA GLN A 26 -25.99 -14.36 -26.13
C GLN A 26 -25.07 -15.30 -26.92
N ASN A 27 -24.52 -16.31 -26.23
CA ASN A 27 -24.37 -17.64 -26.78
C ASN A 27 -24.72 -18.62 -25.66
N THR A 28 -25.88 -19.23 -25.79
CA THR A 28 -26.21 -20.51 -25.20
C THR A 28 -25.31 -21.58 -25.81
N ASP A 29 -24.66 -22.40 -24.99
CA ASP A 29 -24.40 -23.76 -25.41
C ASP A 29 -24.64 -24.75 -24.27
N SER A 30 -25.22 -25.86 -24.70
CA SER A 30 -25.95 -26.87 -23.99
C SER A 30 -25.09 -28.10 -23.76
N LEU A 31 -24.86 -28.44 -22.49
CA LEU A 31 -24.65 -29.82 -22.07
C LEU A 31 -25.55 -30.10 -20.87
N LYS A 32 -26.66 -30.80 -21.13
CA LYS A 32 -27.54 -31.37 -20.11
C LYS A 32 -26.81 -32.52 -19.42
N ILE A 33 -26.25 -32.25 -18.24
CA ILE A 33 -25.89 -33.28 -17.27
C ILE A 33 -27.13 -33.48 -16.37
N PRO A 34 -27.61 -34.71 -16.12
CA PRO A 34 -28.72 -34.93 -15.20
C PRO A 34 -28.37 -34.35 -13.82
N PRO A 35 -29.31 -33.68 -13.14
CA PRO A 35 -29.02 -33.07 -11.85
C PRO A 35 -28.64 -34.17 -10.85
N ALA A 36 -27.37 -34.14 -10.41
CA ALA A 36 -27.00 -34.77 -9.16
C ALA A 36 -27.90 -34.17 -8.05
N PRO A 37 -28.30 -34.95 -7.02
CA PRO A 37 -29.12 -34.43 -5.93
C PRO A 37 -28.44 -33.18 -5.39
N VAL A 38 -29.10 -32.03 -5.58
CA VAL A 38 -28.63 -30.73 -5.09
C VAL A 38 -28.52 -30.91 -3.57
N PRO A 39 -27.31 -30.86 -2.98
CA PRO A 39 -27.23 -30.71 -1.53
C PRO A 39 -27.99 -29.44 -1.23
N VAL A 40 -29.03 -29.52 -0.40
CA VAL A 40 -29.75 -28.33 0.07
C VAL A 40 -28.70 -27.45 0.75
N VAL A 41 -28.16 -26.48 0.00
CA VAL A 41 -27.20 -25.52 0.54
C VAL A 41 -28.02 -24.69 1.50
N ALA A 42 -27.81 -24.91 2.80
CA ALA A 42 -28.51 -24.16 3.83
C ALA A 42 -28.41 -22.66 3.50
N PRO A 43 -29.52 -21.91 3.54
CA PRO A 43 -29.51 -20.50 3.19
C PRO A 43 -28.46 -19.78 4.06
N VAL A 44 -27.56 -19.06 3.40
CA VAL A 44 -26.47 -18.35 4.07
C VAL A 44 -27.08 -17.32 5.03
N LYS A 45 -26.87 -17.52 6.33
CA LYS A 45 -27.35 -16.60 7.36
C LYS A 45 -26.41 -15.40 7.47
N TYR A 46 -26.98 -14.21 7.47
CA TYR A 46 -26.29 -12.94 7.67
C TYR A 46 -26.69 -12.34 9.05
N PRO A 47 -25.79 -11.57 9.70
CA PRO A 47 -24.46 -11.19 9.24
C PRO A 47 -23.42 -12.31 9.39
N GLN A 48 -22.44 -12.37 8.48
CA GLN A 48 -21.23 -13.18 8.64
C GLN A 48 -20.11 -12.31 9.17
N VAL A 49 -19.66 -12.57 10.40
CA VAL A 49 -18.64 -11.76 11.07
C VAL A 49 -17.31 -12.52 11.07
N GLN A 50 -16.25 -11.86 10.62
CA GLN A 50 -14.87 -12.32 10.70
C GLN A 50 -14.08 -11.36 11.59
N PHE A 51 -13.43 -11.94 12.60
CA PHE A 51 -12.44 -11.25 13.41
C PHE A 51 -11.05 -11.65 12.93
N LYS A 52 -10.14 -10.68 12.82
CA LYS A 52 -8.71 -10.92 12.57
C LYS A 52 -7.87 -10.11 13.54
N GLY A 53 -6.71 -10.63 13.89
CA GLY A 53 -5.75 -9.97 14.75
C GLY A 53 -4.34 -9.98 14.16
N LEU A 54 -3.54 -8.97 14.52
CA LEU A 54 -2.09 -8.96 14.26
C LEU A 54 -1.37 -8.46 15.51
N PHE A 55 -0.48 -9.28 16.05
CA PHE A 55 0.51 -8.86 17.02
C PHE A 55 1.89 -8.86 16.37
N GLN A 56 2.63 -7.76 16.53
CA GLN A 56 3.99 -7.61 16.01
C GLN A 56 4.87 -6.87 17.01
N ALA A 57 5.85 -7.57 17.56
CA ALA A 57 6.84 -7.04 18.49
C ALA A 57 8.25 -7.13 17.91
N ARG A 58 9.12 -6.22 18.32
CA ARG A 58 10.47 -6.05 17.79
C ARG A 58 11.47 -5.86 18.91
N TYR A 59 12.68 -6.34 18.68
CA TYR A 59 13.89 -5.86 19.32
C TYR A 59 14.75 -5.18 18.26
N LEU A 60 15.14 -3.94 18.53
CA LEU A 60 15.86 -3.06 17.62
C LEU A 60 17.24 -2.76 18.19
N VAL A 61 18.26 -2.77 17.34
CA VAL A 61 19.63 -2.37 17.70
C VAL A 61 20.19 -1.49 16.59
N GLY A 62 20.43 -0.21 16.91
CA GLY A 62 21.18 0.72 16.08
C GLY A 62 22.66 0.33 16.07
N LEU A 63 23.23 0.25 14.88
CA LEU A 63 24.62 -0.12 14.62
C LEU A 63 25.43 1.08 14.07
N THR A 64 24.88 2.28 14.17
CA THR A 64 25.54 3.52 13.75
C THR A 64 25.69 4.42 14.96
N ASP A 65 26.89 4.96 15.12
CA ASP A 65 27.22 5.85 16.22
C ASP A 65 26.31 7.07 16.20
N ASN A 66 25.87 7.51 17.39
CA ASN A 66 25.02 8.66 17.59
C ASN A 66 23.66 8.64 16.87
N VAL A 67 23.25 7.51 16.27
CA VAL A 67 21.92 7.36 15.66
C VAL A 67 21.06 6.46 16.53
N ASP A 68 19.90 6.95 16.95
CA ASP A 68 18.97 6.17 17.77
C ASP A 68 18.19 5.13 16.96
N VAL A 69 17.42 4.28 17.65
CA VAL A 69 16.59 3.25 17.02
C VAL A 69 15.48 3.79 16.10
N ASN A 70 15.15 5.08 16.17
CA ASN A 70 14.21 5.74 15.27
C ASN A 70 14.90 6.35 14.04
N GLY A 71 16.23 6.32 13.99
CA GLY A 71 17.05 6.86 12.91
C GLY A 71 17.40 8.34 13.06
N LEU A 72 17.15 8.96 14.22
CA LEU A 72 17.55 10.33 14.51
C LEU A 72 19.01 10.35 14.96
N HIS A 73 19.83 11.20 14.33
CA HIS A 73 21.18 11.50 14.80
C HIS A 73 21.14 12.44 16.01
N HIS A 74 22.08 12.28 16.95
CA HIS A 74 22.21 13.08 18.17
C HIS A 74 23.65 13.56 18.35
N SER A 75 23.93 14.84 18.08
CA SER A 75 25.26 15.44 18.22
C SER A 75 25.71 15.57 19.68
N ASP A 76 24.79 15.52 20.64
CA ASP A 76 25.05 15.60 22.08
C ASP A 76 25.48 14.26 22.71
N GLY A 77 25.43 13.16 21.94
CA GLY A 77 25.76 11.81 22.37
C GLY A 77 24.69 11.10 23.21
N ASN A 78 23.53 11.72 23.48
CA ASN A 78 22.44 11.11 24.24
C ASN A 78 21.59 10.20 23.34
N VAL A 79 22.10 9.00 23.06
CA VAL A 79 21.50 8.09 22.08
C VAL A 79 20.88 6.85 22.73
N THR A 80 19.64 6.51 22.31
CA THR A 80 19.03 5.20 22.61
C THR A 80 19.25 4.25 21.45
N GLN A 81 20.29 3.42 21.51
CA GLN A 81 20.69 2.50 20.43
C GLN A 81 20.03 1.13 20.49
N ASN A 82 19.24 0.80 21.50
CA ASN A 82 18.43 -0.42 21.46
C ASN A 82 17.08 -0.22 22.14
N SER A 83 16.07 -0.96 21.70
CA SER A 83 14.73 -0.91 22.29
C SER A 83 13.93 -2.15 21.97
N PHE A 84 13.07 -2.55 22.90
CA PHE A 84 11.90 -3.37 22.59
C PHE A 84 10.77 -2.46 22.13
N ASP A 85 10.05 -2.86 21.08
CA ASP A 85 8.93 -2.09 20.52
C ASP A 85 7.74 -3.00 20.20
N ILE A 86 6.53 -2.52 20.49
CA ILE A 86 5.31 -3.07 19.91
C ILE A 86 5.01 -2.25 18.67
N LYS A 87 5.37 -2.80 17.50
CA LYS A 87 5.15 -2.13 16.24
C LYS A 87 3.67 -2.10 15.88
N ARG A 88 2.96 -3.23 16.06
CA ARG A 88 1.54 -3.36 15.72
C ARG A 88 0.80 -4.24 16.72
N MET A 89 -0.39 -3.78 17.07
CA MET A 89 -1.41 -4.58 17.75
C MET A 89 -2.74 -4.24 17.09
N ARG A 90 -3.08 -4.97 16.03
CA ARG A 90 -4.27 -4.67 15.23
C ARG A 90 -5.42 -5.60 15.57
N ALA A 91 -6.61 -5.02 15.62
CA ALA A 91 -7.87 -5.74 15.70
C ALA A 91 -8.75 -5.34 14.51
N GLN A 92 -9.22 -6.33 13.76
CA GLN A 92 -10.07 -6.13 12.60
C GLN A 92 -11.40 -6.85 12.78
N VAL A 93 -12.48 -6.17 12.40
CA VAL A 93 -13.79 -6.77 12.18
C VAL A 93 -14.17 -6.57 10.72
N ARG A 94 -14.56 -7.65 10.06
CA ARG A 94 -15.19 -7.63 8.74
C ARG A 94 -16.54 -8.30 8.86
N ALA A 95 -17.62 -7.58 8.57
CA ALA A 95 -18.97 -8.11 8.62
C ALA A 95 -19.61 -8.05 7.23
N LYS A 96 -19.98 -9.20 6.67
CA LYS A 96 -20.90 -9.25 5.52
C LYS A 96 -22.32 -9.16 6.07
N ILE A 97 -22.97 -8.03 5.85
CA ILE A 97 -24.33 -7.76 6.34
C ILE A 97 -25.38 -8.32 5.36
N SER A 98 -25.01 -8.47 4.09
CA SER A 98 -25.78 -9.15 3.05
C SER A 98 -24.84 -9.78 2.03
N GLU A 99 -25.38 -10.37 0.96
CA GLU A 99 -24.59 -10.88 -0.17
C GLU A 99 -23.70 -9.80 -0.80
N ARG A 100 -24.17 -8.54 -0.80
CA ARG A 100 -23.53 -7.42 -1.51
C ARG A 100 -22.87 -6.40 -0.60
N THR A 101 -23.20 -6.40 0.69
CA THR A 101 -22.78 -5.35 1.64
C THR A 101 -21.77 -5.88 2.64
N GLU A 102 -20.63 -5.21 2.71
CA GLU A 102 -19.55 -5.48 3.66
C GLU A 102 -19.22 -4.21 4.45
N VAL A 103 -19.01 -4.36 5.76
CA VAL A 103 -18.49 -3.30 6.64
C VAL A 103 -17.17 -3.77 7.22
N VAL A 104 -16.16 -2.89 7.22
CA VAL A 104 -14.82 -3.19 7.75
C VAL A 104 -14.40 -2.10 8.73
N ALA A 105 -13.97 -2.55 9.91
CA ALA A 105 -13.30 -1.73 10.90
C ALA A 105 -11.93 -2.35 11.23
N LEU A 106 -10.89 -1.53 11.30
CA LEU A 106 -9.53 -1.92 11.69
C LEU A 106 -8.94 -0.84 12.58
N VAL A 107 -8.46 -1.23 13.77
CA VAL A 107 -7.73 -0.36 14.68
C VAL A 107 -6.33 -0.88 14.93
N ASN A 108 -5.36 0.01 15.14
CA ASN A 108 -4.01 -0.30 15.59
C ASN A 108 -3.79 0.25 17.00
N LEU A 109 -3.91 -0.62 18.00
CA LEU A 109 -3.76 -0.28 19.42
C LEU A 109 -2.31 0.04 19.80
N ALA A 110 -1.33 -0.34 18.97
CA ALA A 110 0.06 0.05 19.22
C ALA A 110 0.29 1.57 19.12
N ASP A 111 -0.60 2.31 18.45
CA ASP A 111 -0.47 3.76 18.29
C ASP A 111 -0.77 4.54 19.58
N PHE A 112 -1.33 3.89 20.62
CA PHE A 112 -1.53 4.48 21.96
C PHE A 112 -0.22 4.77 22.72
N LYS A 113 0.94 4.34 22.22
CA LYS A 113 2.25 4.70 22.79
C LYS A 113 2.65 6.17 22.56
N SER A 114 1.88 6.90 21.77
CA SER A 114 2.03 8.34 21.52
C SER A 114 0.65 9.01 21.46
N ASP A 115 0.58 10.31 21.17
CA ASP A 115 -0.70 10.99 20.91
C ASP A 115 -1.53 10.18 19.89
N PRO A 116 -2.68 9.62 20.31
CA PRO A 116 -3.50 8.76 19.47
C PRO A 116 -4.30 9.55 18.43
N LYS A 117 -4.35 10.89 18.54
CA LYS A 117 -5.08 11.75 17.62
C LYS A 117 -4.69 11.40 16.20
N ASN A 118 -5.71 11.03 15.45
CA ASN A 118 -5.65 10.69 14.04
C ASN A 118 -4.84 9.43 13.65
N LYS A 119 -4.47 8.54 14.59
CA LYS A 119 -3.61 7.37 14.29
C LYS A 119 -4.29 6.01 14.45
N VAL A 120 -5.10 5.84 15.49
CA VAL A 120 -5.56 4.50 15.93
C VAL A 120 -6.49 3.82 14.91
N LEU A 121 -7.45 4.54 14.33
CA LEU A 121 -8.40 3.99 13.37
C LEU A 121 -7.76 3.93 11.98
N GLU A 122 -7.69 2.74 11.39
CA GLU A 122 -7.04 2.48 10.10
C GLU A 122 -8.07 2.35 8.98
N ASN A 123 -8.93 1.32 9.05
CA ASN A 123 -10.06 1.17 8.12
C ASN A 123 -11.38 1.43 8.87
N ALA A 124 -12.28 2.14 8.19
CA ALA A 124 -13.67 2.33 8.61
C ALA A 124 -14.50 2.61 7.35
N TYR A 125 -14.91 1.55 6.65
CA TYR A 125 -15.61 1.70 5.38
C TYR A 125 -16.76 0.72 5.21
N LEU A 126 -17.68 1.11 4.35
CA LEU A 126 -18.72 0.24 3.79
C LEU A 126 -18.37 -0.01 2.32
N LYS A 127 -18.50 -1.27 1.89
CA LYS A 127 -18.41 -1.68 0.50
C LYS A 127 -19.73 -2.29 0.05
N TYR A 128 -20.23 -1.85 -1.10
CA TYR A 128 -21.38 -2.43 -1.76
C TYR A 128 -20.98 -2.94 -3.16
N THR A 129 -21.18 -4.23 -3.41
CA THR A 129 -20.82 -4.89 -4.67
C THR A 129 -22.08 -5.13 -5.49
N PHE A 130 -22.23 -4.43 -6.62
CA PHE A 130 -23.37 -4.63 -7.51
C PHE A 130 -23.20 -5.90 -8.33
N ASN A 131 -21.98 -6.10 -8.86
CA ASN A 131 -21.55 -7.27 -9.62
C ASN A 131 -20.00 -7.27 -9.70
N ASN A 132 -19.42 -8.20 -10.45
CA ASN A 132 -17.95 -8.30 -10.61
C ASN A 132 -17.33 -7.10 -11.33
N TYR A 133 -18.12 -6.36 -12.10
CA TYR A 133 -17.68 -5.19 -12.85
C TYR A 133 -17.73 -3.91 -12.02
N PHE A 134 -18.50 -3.88 -10.93
CA PHE A 134 -18.80 -2.63 -10.24
C PHE A 134 -19.07 -2.85 -8.75
N ALA A 135 -18.23 -2.23 -7.93
CA ALA A 135 -18.41 -2.09 -6.49
C ALA A 135 -18.08 -0.66 -6.06
N ILE A 136 -18.79 -0.16 -5.05
CA ILE A 136 -18.54 1.13 -4.42
C ILE A 136 -18.00 0.89 -3.01
N THR A 137 -17.00 1.66 -2.61
CA THR A 137 -16.48 1.74 -1.24
C THR A 137 -16.57 3.18 -0.75
N VAL A 138 -17.06 3.40 0.47
CA VAL A 138 -17.18 4.73 1.09
C VAL A 138 -16.69 4.70 2.54
N GLY A 139 -16.02 5.77 2.96
CA GLY A 139 -15.48 5.92 4.31
C GLY A 139 -13.96 6.07 4.30
N GLN A 140 -13.29 5.49 5.29
CA GLN A 140 -11.84 5.49 5.40
C GLN A 140 -11.23 4.17 4.96
N PHE A 141 -10.41 4.22 3.91
CA PHE A 141 -9.79 3.05 3.28
C PHE A 141 -8.46 3.44 2.61
N ARG A 142 -7.74 2.47 2.05
CA ARG A 142 -6.55 2.70 1.23
C ARG A 142 -6.95 2.85 -0.24
N PRO A 143 -6.87 4.05 -0.85
CA PRO A 143 -7.09 4.18 -2.28
C PRO A 143 -6.01 3.40 -3.03
N TRP A 144 -6.38 2.78 -4.14
CA TRP A 144 -5.45 1.96 -4.91
C TRP A 144 -4.49 2.85 -5.69
N PHE A 145 -3.29 3.05 -5.14
CA PHE A 145 -2.19 3.75 -5.79
C PHE A 145 -0.87 3.00 -5.51
N GLY A 146 -0.64 1.94 -6.28
CA GLY A 146 0.47 1.02 -6.08
C GLY A 146 0.07 -0.31 -5.44
N ILE A 147 1.00 -1.27 -5.47
CA ILE A 147 0.79 -2.65 -5.00
C ILE A 147 0.72 -2.75 -3.49
N GLU A 148 1.46 -1.91 -2.76
CA GLU A 148 1.50 -1.93 -1.29
C GLU A 148 0.16 -1.56 -0.62
N GLU A 149 -0.80 -1.03 -1.39
CA GLU A 149 -2.18 -0.79 -0.91
C GLU A 149 -3.10 -1.99 -1.04
N THR A 150 -2.71 -2.97 -1.86
CA THR A 150 -3.57 -4.10 -2.23
C THR A 150 -3.49 -5.26 -1.25
N TYR A 151 -2.49 -5.26 -0.38
CA TYR A 151 -2.29 -6.29 0.64
C TYR A 151 -2.06 -5.72 2.04
N PRO A 152 -2.43 -6.49 3.07
CA PRO A 152 -2.20 -6.12 4.45
C PRO A 152 -0.72 -6.22 4.84
N VAL A 153 -0.32 -5.43 5.84
CA VAL A 153 1.08 -5.36 6.31
C VAL A 153 1.56 -6.63 7.01
N ASP A 154 0.66 -7.53 7.38
CA ASP A 154 0.96 -8.78 8.08
C ASP A 154 1.66 -9.81 7.18
N ILE A 155 1.69 -9.63 5.86
CA ILE A 155 2.34 -10.53 4.92
C ILE A 155 3.51 -9.87 4.16
N ILE A 156 4.02 -8.73 4.65
CA ILE A 156 5.15 -8.07 4.00
C ILE A 156 6.42 -8.92 4.10
N LYS A 157 7.22 -8.85 3.05
CA LYS A 157 8.54 -9.51 2.93
C LYS A 157 9.68 -8.53 3.23
N SER A 158 9.41 -7.50 4.02
CA SER A 158 10.40 -6.51 4.46
C SER A 158 10.08 -6.08 5.89
N MET A 159 10.84 -5.15 6.45
CA MET A 159 10.58 -4.64 7.79
C MET A 159 9.31 -3.78 7.86
N ASP A 160 9.00 -3.01 6.81
CA ASP A 160 7.81 -2.15 6.75
C ASP A 160 7.38 -1.97 5.29
N PHE A 161 6.36 -1.16 5.00
CA PHE A 161 6.15 -0.64 3.64
C PHE A 161 7.34 0.19 3.15
N SER A 162 7.42 0.43 1.85
CA SER A 162 8.51 1.19 1.24
C SER A 162 8.57 2.65 1.72
N ASN A 163 9.73 3.28 1.57
CA ASN A 163 9.88 4.71 1.81
C ASN A 163 8.97 5.54 0.89
N GLN A 164 8.76 5.09 -0.36
CA GLN A 164 7.84 5.77 -1.28
C GLN A 164 6.37 5.65 -0.82
N TYR A 165 5.96 4.55 -0.19
CA TYR A 165 4.62 4.43 0.41
C TYR A 165 4.33 5.56 1.39
N TYR A 166 5.28 5.81 2.30
CA TYR A 166 5.14 6.81 3.34
C TYR A 166 5.17 8.24 2.81
N GLU A 167 6.07 8.55 1.87
CA GLU A 167 6.17 9.90 1.32
C GLU A 167 4.98 10.25 0.42
N PHE A 168 4.48 9.31 -0.38
CA PHE A 168 3.23 9.49 -1.12
C PHE A 168 2.02 9.62 -0.18
N GLY A 169 2.09 9.00 1.00
CA GLY A 169 1.02 9.02 1.99
C GLY A 169 0.90 10.39 2.66
N LYS A 170 2.03 11.05 2.92
CA LYS A 170 2.08 12.47 3.35
C LYS A 170 1.43 13.41 2.34
N ASN A 171 1.45 13.02 1.06
CA ASN A 171 0.85 13.73 -0.07
C ASN A 171 -0.57 13.22 -0.41
N GLY A 172 -1.18 12.36 0.42
CA GLY A 172 -2.58 11.95 0.23
C GLY A 172 -2.84 10.89 -0.84
N TRP A 173 -1.83 10.49 -1.63
CA TRP A 173 -1.98 9.55 -2.74
C TRP A 173 -2.10 8.09 -2.29
N THR A 174 -1.45 7.76 -1.18
CA THR A 174 -1.37 6.42 -0.59
C THR A 174 -1.82 6.44 0.87
N SER A 175 -1.73 5.31 1.55
CA SER A 175 -2.16 5.13 2.93
C SER A 175 -3.66 5.35 3.11
N PHE A 176 -4.12 5.36 4.36
CA PHE A 176 -5.53 5.50 4.68
C PHE A 176 -6.02 6.93 4.42
N GLN A 177 -7.07 7.06 3.62
CA GLN A 177 -7.72 8.31 3.24
C GLN A 177 -9.23 8.20 3.44
N ILE A 178 -9.89 9.35 3.63
CA ILE A 178 -11.35 9.46 3.71
C ILE A 178 -11.89 9.85 2.34
N GLY A 179 -12.87 9.08 1.83
CA GLY A 179 -13.50 9.38 0.55
C GLY A 179 -14.41 8.27 0.02
N ALA A 180 -14.41 8.10 -1.30
CA ALA A 180 -15.15 7.07 -2.01
C ALA A 180 -14.31 6.45 -3.14
N ALA A 181 -14.58 5.19 -3.46
CA ALA A 181 -13.95 4.49 -4.58
C ALA A 181 -14.94 3.61 -5.33
N LEU A 182 -14.66 3.44 -6.62
CA LEU A 182 -15.28 2.51 -7.55
C LEU A 182 -14.23 1.46 -7.90
N SER A 183 -14.58 0.18 -7.91
CA SER A 183 -13.70 -0.87 -8.41
C SER A 183 -14.45 -1.96 -9.18
N GLY A 184 -13.72 -2.69 -10.01
CA GLY A 184 -14.27 -3.76 -10.82
C GLY A 184 -13.21 -4.63 -11.50
N ALA A 185 -13.66 -5.68 -12.17
CA ALA A 185 -12.84 -6.57 -12.97
C ALA A 185 -13.52 -6.92 -14.29
N VAL A 186 -12.75 -6.97 -15.38
CA VAL A 186 -13.17 -7.35 -16.74
C VAL A 186 -12.12 -8.25 -17.37
N ASN A 187 -12.51 -9.05 -18.37
CA ASN A 187 -11.56 -9.77 -19.22
C ASN A 187 -11.62 -9.18 -20.63
N ILE A 188 -10.48 -8.75 -21.18
CA ILE A 188 -10.36 -8.38 -22.60
C ILE A 188 -9.73 -9.58 -23.31
N GLY A 189 -10.56 -10.39 -23.96
CA GLY A 189 -10.15 -11.71 -24.46
C GLY A 189 -9.70 -12.60 -23.29
N THR A 190 -8.45 -13.07 -23.32
CA THR A 190 -7.85 -13.88 -22.25
C THR A 190 -7.13 -13.06 -21.16
N LEU A 191 -7.00 -11.74 -21.35
CA LEU A 191 -6.30 -10.83 -20.44
C LEU A 191 -7.23 -10.36 -19.31
N PRO A 192 -7.05 -10.82 -18.05
CA PRO A 192 -7.80 -10.28 -16.92
C PRO A 192 -7.31 -8.88 -16.56
N ILE A 193 -8.25 -7.98 -16.34
CA ILE A 193 -8.01 -6.59 -15.95
C ILE A 193 -8.82 -6.28 -14.69
N THR A 194 -8.16 -5.72 -13.68
CA THR A 194 -8.84 -5.10 -12.54
C THR A 194 -8.60 -3.61 -12.55
N TYR A 195 -9.58 -2.84 -12.10
CA TYR A 195 -9.48 -1.39 -12.09
C TYR A 195 -10.12 -0.80 -10.84
N SER A 196 -9.64 0.38 -10.46
CA SER A 196 -10.20 1.18 -9.37
C SER A 196 -10.06 2.66 -9.69
N PHE A 197 -11.06 3.43 -9.30
CA PHE A 197 -11.06 4.89 -9.30
C PHE A 197 -11.46 5.38 -7.91
N SER A 198 -10.81 6.40 -7.39
CA SER A 198 -11.08 6.93 -6.06
C SER A 198 -11.08 8.45 -6.05
N VAL A 199 -11.89 9.02 -5.15
CA VAL A 199 -11.95 10.44 -4.83
C VAL A 199 -11.81 10.57 -3.33
N VAL A 200 -10.78 11.29 -2.87
CA VAL A 200 -10.45 11.41 -1.45
C VAL A 200 -10.10 12.85 -1.09
N ASN A 201 -10.20 13.17 0.20
CA ASN A 201 -9.79 14.50 0.70
C ASN A 201 -8.27 14.72 0.59
N GLY A 202 -7.45 13.67 0.51
CA GLY A 202 -6.00 13.80 0.35
C GLY A 202 -5.29 14.45 1.55
N ASN A 203 -5.91 14.39 2.74
CA ASN A 203 -5.38 14.93 3.99
C ASN A 203 -5.14 13.85 5.07
N GLY A 204 -5.17 12.58 4.69
CA GLY A 204 -4.88 11.45 5.56
C GLY A 204 -6.10 10.91 6.31
N ARG A 205 -5.82 9.97 7.21
CA ARG A 205 -6.85 9.33 8.04
C ARG A 205 -7.27 10.20 9.22
N ASN A 206 -8.48 9.93 9.68
CA ASN A 206 -9.05 10.38 10.95
C ASN A 206 -9.09 11.91 11.12
N GLN A 207 -9.11 12.66 10.01
CA GLN A 207 -9.21 14.12 10.07
C GLN A 207 -10.62 14.54 10.47
N GLU A 208 -10.73 15.57 11.32
CA GLU A 208 -12.01 16.13 11.75
C GLU A 208 -12.81 16.71 10.57
N MET A 209 -12.10 17.33 9.62
CA MET A 209 -12.67 17.87 8.39
C MET A 209 -11.63 17.89 7.25
N ASP A 210 -12.10 18.20 6.05
CA ASP A 210 -11.24 18.53 4.92
C ASP A 210 -10.47 19.85 5.18
N LYS A 211 -9.26 19.97 4.65
CA LYS A 211 -8.35 21.09 4.94
C LYS A 211 -8.47 22.27 3.97
N ASP A 212 -8.98 22.06 2.76
CA ASP A 212 -8.89 23.08 1.70
C ASP A 212 -9.98 23.01 0.62
N ASN A 213 -11.01 22.16 0.78
CA ASN A 213 -12.03 21.82 -0.22
C ASN A 213 -11.49 21.11 -1.48
N GLY A 214 -10.18 20.97 -1.62
CA GLY A 214 -9.52 20.23 -2.68
C GLY A 214 -9.80 18.73 -2.60
N LYS A 215 -9.76 18.06 -3.74
CA LYS A 215 -9.93 16.60 -3.81
C LYS A 215 -8.82 16.01 -4.65
N GLN A 216 -8.41 14.81 -4.27
CA GLN A 216 -7.51 13.99 -5.05
C GLN A 216 -8.29 12.85 -5.69
N TYR A 217 -8.05 12.66 -6.98
CA TYR A 217 -8.62 11.64 -7.83
C TYR A 217 -7.49 10.69 -8.20
N SER A 218 -7.71 9.38 -8.05
CA SER A 218 -6.69 8.39 -8.36
C SER A 218 -7.29 7.18 -9.04
N THR A 219 -6.59 6.66 -10.05
CA THR A 219 -6.96 5.44 -10.76
C THR A 219 -5.82 4.45 -10.76
N ARG A 220 -6.17 3.16 -10.72
CA ARG A 220 -5.26 2.03 -10.90
C ARG A 220 -5.87 1.03 -11.86
N ILE A 221 -5.06 0.55 -12.79
CA ILE A 221 -5.41 -0.55 -13.71
C ILE A 221 -4.34 -1.64 -13.54
N VAL A 222 -4.74 -2.89 -13.37
CA VAL A 222 -3.83 -4.04 -13.28
C VAL A 222 -4.18 -5.07 -14.33
N MET A 223 -3.20 -5.45 -15.13
CA MET A 223 -3.31 -6.45 -16.19
C MET A 223 -2.58 -7.74 -15.77
N GLY A 224 -3.29 -8.87 -15.75
CA GLY A 224 -2.69 -10.17 -15.46
C GLY A 224 -2.06 -10.79 -16.70
N LEU A 225 -0.78 -10.51 -16.92
CA LEU A 225 -0.01 -10.90 -18.11
C LEU A 225 0.26 -12.42 -18.18
N SER A 226 0.36 -13.11 -17.04
CA SER A 226 0.53 -14.57 -17.00
C SER A 226 -0.15 -15.17 -15.78
N LYS A 227 -1.13 -16.06 -16.02
CA LYS A 227 -1.78 -16.82 -14.94
C LYS A 227 -0.84 -17.85 -14.30
N LYS A 228 0.06 -18.46 -15.09
CA LYS A 228 0.96 -19.52 -14.63
C LYS A 228 1.94 -19.01 -13.57
N ASN A 229 2.52 -17.83 -13.80
CA ASN A 229 3.54 -17.25 -12.94
C ASN A 229 3.03 -16.00 -12.20
N ASN A 230 1.70 -15.84 -12.10
CA ASN A 230 1.04 -14.67 -11.50
C ASN A 230 1.69 -13.31 -11.87
N VAL A 231 2.03 -13.15 -13.16
CA VAL A 231 2.68 -11.92 -13.62
C VAL A 231 1.60 -10.86 -13.80
N ASN A 232 1.66 -9.79 -13.01
CA ASN A 232 0.73 -8.68 -13.07
C ASN A 232 1.48 -7.38 -13.32
N PHE A 233 0.95 -6.53 -14.19
CA PHE A 233 1.48 -5.19 -14.44
C PHE A 233 0.43 -4.15 -14.07
N GLY A 234 0.78 -3.23 -13.18
CA GLY A 234 -0.07 -2.16 -12.69
C GLY A 234 0.34 -0.79 -13.23
N LEU A 235 -0.65 0.03 -13.57
CA LEU A 235 -0.51 1.45 -13.91
C LEU A 235 -1.37 2.27 -12.96
N ASN A 236 -0.81 3.39 -12.48
CA ASN A 236 -1.43 4.27 -11.51
C ASN A 236 -1.30 5.71 -11.99
N ALA A 237 -2.38 6.49 -11.88
CA ALA A 237 -2.40 7.91 -12.20
C ALA A 237 -3.28 8.66 -11.22
N GLY A 238 -2.89 9.87 -10.86
CA GLY A 238 -3.61 10.72 -9.93
C GLY A 238 -3.53 12.19 -10.32
N LEU A 239 -4.62 12.90 -10.09
CA LEU A 239 -4.78 14.34 -10.28
C LEU A 239 -5.53 14.90 -9.07
N GLY A 240 -5.28 16.14 -8.70
CA GLY A 240 -6.01 16.75 -7.60
C GLY A 240 -5.77 18.23 -7.45
N GLU A 241 -6.46 18.80 -6.47
CA GLU A 241 -6.28 20.18 -6.04
C GLU A 241 -5.90 20.18 -4.56
N VAL A 242 -4.89 20.97 -4.19
CA VAL A 242 -4.48 21.21 -2.80
C VAL A 242 -4.24 22.71 -2.64
N PHE A 243 -4.95 23.36 -1.72
CA PHE A 243 -4.97 24.81 -1.53
C PHE A 243 -5.04 25.60 -2.85
N LYS A 244 -5.98 25.22 -3.74
CA LYS A 244 -6.19 25.83 -5.08
C LYS A 244 -5.02 25.67 -6.06
N LYS A 245 -4.11 24.71 -5.82
CA LYS A 245 -3.03 24.33 -6.75
C LYS A 245 -3.26 22.93 -7.28
N GLU A 246 -3.11 22.78 -8.59
CA GLU A 246 -3.19 21.48 -9.26
C GLU A 246 -1.96 20.62 -8.90
N VAL A 247 -2.21 19.35 -8.59
CA VAL A 247 -1.19 18.36 -8.26
C VAL A 247 -1.41 17.06 -9.04
N TYR A 248 -0.35 16.32 -9.32
CA TYR A 248 -0.44 15.03 -10.00
C TYR A 248 0.52 13.99 -9.43
N ALA A 249 0.21 12.72 -9.70
CA ALA A 249 1.05 11.57 -9.40
C ALA A 249 0.89 10.50 -10.49
N PHE A 250 1.94 9.72 -10.71
CA PHE A 250 1.88 8.52 -11.56
C PHE A 250 2.80 7.43 -11.01
N GLY A 251 2.51 6.19 -11.36
CA GLY A 251 3.36 5.07 -10.99
C GLY A 251 3.05 3.82 -11.79
N ALA A 252 4.01 2.91 -11.82
CA ALA A 252 3.88 1.60 -12.44
C ALA A 252 4.49 0.54 -11.54
N ASP A 253 3.98 -0.67 -11.64
CA ASP A 253 4.43 -1.79 -10.83
C ASP A 253 4.32 -3.11 -11.59
N ILE A 254 5.12 -4.08 -11.17
CA ILE A 254 5.08 -5.45 -11.67
C ILE A 254 5.25 -6.41 -10.50
N THR A 255 4.47 -7.48 -10.49
CA THR A 255 4.63 -8.62 -9.59
C THR A 255 4.80 -9.89 -10.39
N ALA A 256 5.53 -10.86 -9.87
CA ALA A 256 5.63 -12.19 -10.47
C ALA A 256 5.96 -13.25 -9.42
N ASP A 257 5.35 -14.42 -9.54
CA ASP A 257 5.54 -15.57 -8.66
C ASP A 257 5.95 -16.78 -9.50
N PHE A 258 7.14 -17.32 -9.25
CA PHE A 258 7.71 -18.45 -9.97
C PHE A 258 7.87 -19.62 -9.01
N GLN A 259 7.25 -20.75 -9.35
CA GLN A 259 7.58 -22.02 -8.72
C GLN A 259 8.82 -22.59 -9.41
N LEU A 260 9.98 -22.52 -8.74
CA LEU A 260 11.26 -23.01 -9.28
C LEU A 260 11.36 -24.53 -9.14
N THR A 261 10.85 -25.07 -8.03
CA THR A 261 10.70 -26.51 -7.77
C THR A 261 9.44 -26.76 -6.93
N ASP A 262 9.14 -28.01 -6.57
CA ASP A 262 8.00 -28.36 -5.70
C ASP A 262 8.02 -27.68 -4.32
N ARG A 263 9.18 -27.20 -3.87
CA ARG A 263 9.37 -26.59 -2.54
C ARG A 263 10.02 -25.23 -2.57
N LEU A 264 10.51 -24.78 -3.73
CA LEU A 264 11.23 -23.51 -3.86
C LEU A 264 10.44 -22.54 -4.73
N PHE A 265 10.10 -21.40 -4.14
CA PHE A 265 9.31 -20.36 -4.77
C PHE A 265 10.12 -19.07 -4.80
N PHE A 266 10.07 -18.37 -5.94
CA PHE A 266 10.65 -17.05 -6.10
C PHE A 266 9.53 -16.07 -6.42
N GLU A 267 9.34 -15.11 -5.52
CA GLU A 267 8.31 -14.09 -5.63
C GLU A 267 9.02 -12.74 -5.72
N THR A 268 8.55 -11.87 -6.62
CA THR A 268 9.16 -10.56 -6.77
C THR A 268 8.13 -9.48 -7.02
N GLN A 269 8.46 -8.29 -6.54
CA GLN A 269 7.68 -7.09 -6.80
C GLN A 269 8.61 -5.90 -7.07
N MET A 270 8.21 -5.07 -8.02
CA MET A 270 8.87 -3.81 -8.33
C MET A 270 7.79 -2.74 -8.48
N GLU A 271 8.07 -1.55 -7.98
CA GLU A 271 7.17 -0.40 -8.10
C GLU A 271 7.99 0.87 -8.24
N ALA A 272 7.59 1.75 -9.17
CA ALA A 272 8.18 3.07 -9.36
C ALA A 272 7.09 4.12 -9.40
N LYS A 273 7.31 5.26 -8.72
CA LYS A 273 6.33 6.35 -8.63
C LYS A 273 6.99 7.72 -8.74
N GLN A 274 6.23 8.70 -9.20
CA GLN A 274 6.59 10.11 -9.17
C GLN A 274 5.35 10.97 -8.87
N ALA A 275 5.53 12.06 -8.13
CA ALA A 275 4.46 12.99 -7.81
C ALA A 275 4.99 14.39 -7.53
N ILE A 276 4.10 15.38 -7.50
CA ILE A 276 4.38 16.68 -6.89
C ILE A 276 4.42 16.53 -5.36
N ASN A 277 5.49 16.99 -4.71
CA ASN A 277 5.61 17.06 -3.25
C ASN A 277 4.91 18.32 -2.71
N HIS A 278 3.58 18.33 -2.77
CA HIS A 278 2.82 19.47 -2.25
C HIS A 278 2.87 19.54 -0.73
N ASN A 279 3.10 18.41 -0.04
CA ASN A 279 3.32 18.41 1.41
C ASN A 279 4.53 19.29 1.78
N LEU A 280 5.66 19.08 1.11
CA LEU A 280 6.86 19.91 1.28
C LEU A 280 6.62 21.36 0.85
N TYR A 281 5.97 21.59 -0.29
CA TYR A 281 5.69 22.96 -0.75
C TYR A 281 4.93 23.79 0.28
N PHE A 282 3.86 23.22 0.86
CA PHE A 282 3.01 23.93 1.81
C PHE A 282 3.56 23.94 3.25
N SER A 283 4.58 23.15 3.57
CA SER A 283 5.28 23.21 4.86
C SER A 283 6.29 24.35 4.96
N LEU A 284 6.77 24.88 3.83
CA LEU A 284 7.73 25.98 3.78
C LEU A 284 7.04 27.34 3.99
N PRO A 285 7.71 28.36 4.57
CA PRO A 285 7.27 29.75 4.55
C PRO A 285 6.96 30.25 3.12
N ALA A 286 6.02 31.19 2.98
CA ALA A 286 5.52 31.60 1.65
C ALA A 286 6.58 32.29 0.78
N ASP A 287 7.52 33.00 1.41
CA ASP A 287 8.65 33.69 0.82
C ASP A 287 9.82 32.75 0.42
N GLU A 288 9.88 31.55 1.00
CA GLU A 288 10.86 30.52 0.62
C GLU A 288 10.39 29.60 -0.52
N ARG A 289 9.12 29.72 -0.94
CA ARG A 289 8.53 28.88 -2.00
C ARG A 289 8.91 29.40 -3.38
N THR A 290 9.27 28.48 -4.28
CA THR A 290 9.30 28.84 -5.70
C THR A 290 7.87 29.13 -6.21
N PRO A 291 7.70 29.93 -7.27
CA PRO A 291 6.36 30.26 -7.80
C PRO A 291 5.55 29.05 -8.28
N TYR A 292 6.24 27.94 -8.64
CA TYR A 292 5.64 26.77 -9.25
C TYR A 292 5.75 25.55 -8.33
N ILE A 293 4.60 25.06 -7.86
CA ILE A 293 4.52 23.83 -7.06
C ILE A 293 5.11 22.61 -7.77
N SER A 294 5.07 22.59 -9.11
CA SER A 294 5.66 21.55 -9.96
C SER A 294 7.19 21.45 -9.87
N ASN A 295 7.85 22.40 -9.22
CA ASN A 295 9.27 22.32 -8.93
C ASN A 295 9.59 21.40 -7.74
N TYR A 296 8.59 21.08 -6.90
CA TYR A 296 8.75 20.16 -5.78
C TYR A 296 8.26 18.79 -6.22
N GLN A 297 9.17 17.86 -6.47
CA GLN A 297 8.80 16.55 -7.01
C GLN A 297 9.47 15.39 -6.30
N ILE A 298 8.67 14.38 -5.99
CA ILE A 298 9.08 13.12 -5.39
C ILE A 298 9.31 12.13 -6.51
N ARG A 299 10.35 11.28 -6.38
CA ARG A 299 10.50 10.06 -7.16
C ARG A 299 10.99 8.94 -6.28
N GLY A 300 10.42 7.75 -6.45
CA GLY A 300 10.91 6.55 -5.79
C GLY A 300 10.76 5.32 -6.67
N PHE A 301 11.57 4.31 -6.38
CA PHE A 301 11.31 2.95 -6.82
C PHE A 301 11.86 1.95 -5.82
N TYR A 302 11.32 0.74 -5.82
CA TYR A 302 11.93 -0.38 -5.14
C TYR A 302 11.89 -1.66 -5.97
N PHE A 303 12.75 -2.60 -5.61
CA PHE A 303 12.73 -3.99 -6.04
C PHE A 303 12.80 -4.90 -4.82
N LEU A 304 11.94 -5.91 -4.75
CA LEU A 304 11.87 -6.86 -3.63
C LEU A 304 11.76 -8.30 -4.16
N PRO A 305 12.90 -8.98 -4.36
CA PRO A 305 12.96 -10.43 -4.49
C PRO A 305 12.73 -11.12 -3.13
N ASN A 306 12.03 -12.25 -3.17
CA ASN A 306 11.80 -13.15 -2.06
C ASN A 306 11.98 -14.60 -2.53
N LEU A 307 12.82 -15.35 -1.85
CA LEU A 307 12.99 -16.78 -2.04
C LEU A 307 12.38 -17.50 -0.84
N ARG A 308 11.41 -18.37 -1.09
CA ARG A 308 10.71 -19.14 -0.06
C ARG A 308 10.96 -20.63 -0.27
N TYR A 309 11.48 -21.29 0.75
CA TYR A 309 11.70 -22.74 0.75
C TYR A 309 10.78 -23.41 1.77
N GLU A 310 9.90 -24.29 1.29
CA GLU A 310 8.99 -25.07 2.14
C GLU A 310 9.71 -26.29 2.72
N ILE A 311 9.89 -26.30 4.04
CA ILE A 311 10.62 -27.36 4.76
C ILE A 311 9.66 -28.37 5.39
N LYS A 312 8.47 -27.94 5.83
CA LYS A 312 7.48 -28.77 6.53
C LYS A 312 8.12 -29.63 7.64
N TYR A 313 9.03 -29.05 8.44
CA TYR A 313 9.72 -29.74 9.53
C TYR A 313 9.13 -29.35 10.88
N LYS A 314 8.45 -30.29 11.54
CA LYS A 314 7.72 -30.05 12.80
C LYS A 314 6.74 -28.87 12.62
N LYS A 315 6.93 -27.79 13.38
CA LYS A 315 6.11 -26.57 13.30
C LYS A 315 6.66 -25.51 12.33
N LEU A 316 7.89 -25.68 11.84
CA LEU A 316 8.51 -24.79 10.85
C LEU A 316 8.00 -25.17 9.45
N SER A 317 7.17 -24.30 8.87
CA SER A 317 6.56 -24.53 7.56
C SER A 317 7.47 -24.09 6.42
N ALA A 318 8.10 -22.92 6.55
CA ALA A 318 8.97 -22.35 5.52
C ALA A 318 10.13 -21.52 6.11
N ILE A 319 11.20 -21.40 5.31
CA ILE A 319 12.25 -20.40 5.47
C ILE A 319 12.16 -19.45 4.29
N GLU A 320 12.26 -18.15 4.55
CA GLU A 320 12.18 -17.11 3.54
C GLU A 320 13.40 -16.19 3.63
N PHE A 321 13.96 -15.85 2.47
CA PHE A 321 14.97 -14.81 2.35
C PHE A 321 14.48 -13.76 1.37
N SER A 322 14.45 -12.51 1.80
CA SER A 322 14.08 -11.39 0.95
C SER A 322 15.07 -10.24 1.11
N CYS A 323 15.16 -9.39 0.09
CA CYS A 323 16.04 -8.23 0.15
C CYS A 323 15.41 -7.07 -0.61
N ARG A 324 14.86 -6.08 0.10
CA ARG A 324 14.33 -4.89 -0.56
C ARG A 324 15.45 -3.91 -0.85
N TYR A 325 15.60 -3.50 -2.11
CA TYR A 325 16.35 -2.30 -2.45
C TYR A 325 15.37 -1.17 -2.79
N GLU A 326 15.61 0.01 -2.26
CA GLU A 326 14.80 1.20 -2.47
C GLU A 326 15.68 2.38 -2.86
N TYR A 327 15.19 3.16 -3.81
CA TYR A 327 15.67 4.50 -4.13
C TYR A 327 14.52 5.46 -3.85
N MET A 328 14.80 6.52 -3.09
CA MET A 328 13.80 7.53 -2.76
C MET A 328 14.42 8.92 -2.75
N ASP A 329 13.85 9.82 -3.54
CA ASP A 329 14.16 11.24 -3.48
C ASP A 329 12.88 12.02 -3.25
N SER A 330 12.75 12.61 -2.06
CA SER A 330 11.58 13.38 -1.67
C SER A 330 11.50 14.74 -2.40
N ASN A 331 12.58 15.21 -3.02
CA ASN A 331 12.57 16.44 -3.80
C ASN A 331 13.66 16.49 -4.89
N PHE A 332 13.53 15.66 -5.93
CA PHE A 332 14.64 15.46 -6.89
C PHE A 332 14.94 16.66 -7.79
N ARG A 333 14.02 17.63 -7.91
CA ARG A 333 14.18 18.82 -8.76
C ARG A 333 14.87 19.98 -8.04
N ILE A 334 14.71 20.10 -6.71
CA ILE A 334 15.29 21.17 -5.90
C ILE A 334 15.89 20.53 -4.65
N ASN A 335 17.17 20.78 -4.37
CA ASN A 335 17.84 20.28 -3.17
C ASN A 335 17.72 18.75 -3.02
N SER A 336 17.92 18.03 -4.13
CA SER A 336 17.90 16.56 -4.19
C SER A 336 18.83 15.95 -3.14
N ASN A 337 18.26 15.14 -2.26
CA ASN A 337 18.98 14.35 -1.28
C ASN A 337 18.41 12.92 -1.28
N VAL A 338 18.91 12.13 -2.22
CA VAL A 338 18.50 10.73 -2.41
C VAL A 338 18.79 9.91 -1.15
N ARG A 339 17.81 9.11 -0.72
CA ARG A 339 17.96 8.00 0.22
C ARG A 339 17.92 6.68 -0.54
N GLN A 340 18.96 5.88 -0.38
CA GLN A 340 18.99 4.49 -0.79
C GLN A 340 18.84 3.60 0.45
N THR A 341 17.95 2.62 0.39
CA THR A 341 17.73 1.70 1.50
C THR A 341 17.87 0.26 1.02
N LEU A 342 18.67 -0.54 1.72
CA LEU A 342 18.76 -1.99 1.52
C LEU A 342 18.25 -2.70 2.78
N VAL A 343 17.30 -3.62 2.62
CA VAL A 343 16.67 -4.37 3.72
C VAL A 343 16.70 -5.87 3.45
N PRO A 344 17.85 -6.56 3.66
CA PRO A 344 17.87 -8.01 3.73
C PRO A 344 17.10 -8.52 4.96
N MET A 345 16.35 -9.59 4.77
CA MET A 345 15.54 -10.23 5.79
C MET A 345 15.66 -11.75 5.68
N LEU A 346 15.71 -12.42 6.83
CA LEU A 346 15.58 -13.85 6.98
C LEU A 346 14.35 -14.13 7.84
N GLY A 347 13.40 -14.90 7.32
CA GLY A 347 12.15 -15.24 7.96
C GLY A 347 12.00 -16.74 8.20
N PHE A 348 11.45 -17.08 9.37
CA PHE A 348 11.05 -18.43 9.74
C PHE A 348 9.54 -18.41 9.97
N GLU A 349 8.79 -19.15 9.15
CA GLU A 349 7.34 -19.24 9.24
C GLU A 349 6.93 -20.47 10.06
N PHE A 350 6.04 -20.23 11.01
CA PHE A 350 5.41 -21.24 11.84
C PHE A 350 3.90 -21.17 11.64
N LEU A 351 3.24 -22.34 11.62
CA LEU A 351 1.83 -22.45 11.23
C LEU A 351 1.60 -22.05 9.75
N LYS A 352 0.39 -22.30 9.25
CA LYS A 352 0.04 -21.99 7.86
C LYS A 352 -0.23 -20.48 7.72
N ASP A 353 0.04 -19.92 6.54
CA ASP A 353 -0.34 -18.57 6.15
C ASP A 353 0.19 -17.48 7.12
N TYR A 354 1.46 -17.56 7.52
CA TYR A 354 2.08 -16.61 8.45
C TYR A 354 1.41 -16.50 9.83
N GLY A 355 0.73 -17.56 10.30
CA GLY A 355 0.08 -17.58 11.62
C GLY A 355 1.03 -17.24 12.77
N ALA A 356 2.30 -17.63 12.67
CA ALA A 356 3.39 -17.12 13.50
C ALA A 356 4.67 -16.99 12.67
N ARG A 357 5.50 -15.98 12.95
CA ARG A 357 6.74 -15.73 12.21
C ARG A 357 7.80 -15.12 13.12
N ILE A 358 9.05 -15.55 12.92
CA ILE A 358 10.23 -14.89 13.48
C ILE A 358 11.05 -14.37 12.30
N GLN A 359 11.50 -13.12 12.37
CA GLN A 359 12.28 -12.51 11.30
C GLN A 359 13.49 -11.78 11.86
N LEU A 360 14.64 -11.99 11.24
CA LEU A 360 15.84 -11.19 11.45
C LEU A 360 16.02 -10.30 10.22
N GLY A 361 16.36 -9.03 10.42
CA GLY A 361 16.55 -8.07 9.33
C GLY A 361 17.59 -7.03 9.66
N LEU A 362 18.14 -6.41 8.61
CA LEU A 362 19.04 -5.27 8.72
C LEU A 362 18.54 -4.19 7.77
N GLN A 363 18.25 -2.98 8.26
CA GLN A 363 18.01 -1.81 7.41
C GLN A 363 19.31 -1.02 7.26
N ILE A 364 19.72 -0.78 6.03
CA ILE A 364 20.91 0.00 5.68
C ILE A 364 20.44 1.22 4.91
N ASP A 365 20.52 2.40 5.52
CA ASP A 365 20.15 3.68 4.90
C ASP A 365 21.39 4.47 4.52
N ARG A 366 21.43 4.93 3.26
CA ARG A 366 22.46 5.81 2.74
C ARG A 366 21.83 7.03 2.10
N PHE A 367 22.12 8.20 2.64
CA PHE A 367 21.75 9.48 2.08
C PHE A 367 22.90 10.04 1.24
N LYS A 368 22.56 10.78 0.19
CA LYS A 368 23.55 11.53 -0.60
C LYS A 368 24.27 12.57 0.26
N HIS A 369 23.52 13.24 1.14
CA HIS A 369 24.03 14.18 2.13
C HIS A 369 23.39 13.85 3.49
N THR A 370 24.22 13.71 4.52
CA THR A 370 23.75 13.58 5.89
C THR A 370 23.57 14.96 6.52
N ILE A 371 22.60 15.07 7.42
CA ILE A 371 22.30 16.28 8.18
C ILE A 371 22.21 15.86 9.65
N ASP A 372 23.15 16.35 10.45
CA ASP A 372 23.20 16.07 11.88
C ASP A 372 21.94 16.56 12.59
N ASP A 373 21.58 15.92 13.69
CA ASP A 373 20.40 16.22 14.50
C ASP A 373 19.06 16.07 13.75
N THR A 374 19.06 15.25 12.68
CA THR A 374 17.87 14.90 11.91
C THR A 374 17.78 13.41 11.62
N THR A 375 16.65 12.98 11.06
CA THR A 375 16.47 11.63 10.50
C THR A 375 17.05 11.49 9.09
N THR A 376 17.65 12.54 8.54
CA THR A 376 18.33 12.55 7.24
C THR A 376 19.81 12.26 7.46
N HIS A 377 20.09 11.06 7.96
CA HIS A 377 21.44 10.63 8.31
C HIS A 377 21.64 9.15 7.94
N ASN A 378 22.87 8.76 7.62
CA ASN A 378 23.19 7.35 7.36
C ASN A 378 22.90 6.52 8.62
N ASN A 379 22.33 5.34 8.43
CA ASN A 379 21.94 4.48 9.54
C ASN A 379 22.04 3.00 9.15
N ASN A 380 22.37 2.17 10.13
CA ASN A 380 22.28 0.72 10.07
C ASN A 380 21.47 0.25 11.29
N LEU A 381 20.33 -0.40 11.07
CA LEU A 381 19.43 -0.86 12.13
C LEU A 381 19.21 -2.36 12.02
N LEU A 382 19.63 -3.11 13.03
CA LEU A 382 19.31 -4.52 13.18
C LEU A 382 17.92 -4.67 13.83
N LEU A 383 17.15 -5.63 13.33
CA LEU A 383 15.79 -5.96 13.75
C LEU A 383 15.67 -7.45 14.01
N LEU A 384 15.17 -7.82 15.19
CA LEU A 384 14.52 -9.10 15.42
C LEU A 384 13.02 -8.87 15.62
N GLN A 385 12.17 -9.51 14.82
CA GLN A 385 10.72 -9.36 14.86
C GLN A 385 10.04 -10.69 15.14
N VAL A 386 9.04 -10.66 16.02
CA VAL A 386 8.07 -11.74 16.20
C VAL A 386 6.70 -11.24 15.79
N GLN A 387 5.98 -12.06 15.03
CA GLN A 387 4.65 -11.76 14.56
C GLN A 387 3.71 -12.94 14.76
N SER A 388 2.45 -12.68 15.09
CA SER A 388 1.39 -13.67 15.04
C SER A 388 0.09 -13.08 14.49
N ARG A 389 -0.66 -13.90 13.76
CA ARG A 389 -1.95 -13.57 13.14
C ARG A 389 -3.03 -14.46 13.76
N LEU A 390 -4.19 -13.87 14.02
CA LEU A 390 -5.42 -14.55 14.45
C LEU A 390 -6.40 -14.69 13.28
#